data_AF-A0A3D8ZCT6-F1
#
_entry.id   AF-A0A3D8ZCT6-F1
#
_cell.length_a   1.000
_cell.length_b   1.000
_cell.length_c   1.000
_cell.angle_alpha   90.00
_cell.angle_beta   90.00
_cell.angle_gamma   90.00
#
_symmetry.space_group_name_H-M   'P 1'
#
loop_
_entity.id
_entity.type
_entity.pdbx_description
1 polymer ?
#
loop_
_entity_poly.entity_id
_entity_poly.type
_entity_poly.pdbx_seq_one_letter_code
_entity_poly.pdbx_strand_id
1 'polypeptide(L)'
;MYEENHPITGEVLDLNYDAILMNNAKDVSKNAHLLSKSEKFIAIYSSRDDLKNFAMLKEKSLVPSINFVKDGHRFSRFFRQEHQEIGLIRDAFDKQKRNVDYADESDKFFSDDHLYYRDEGYVAFSDYSIVGDHYLDNGFAPVAVAIHIVYFDSNDVLRIKHFVSESNDDNSDPAGKFREALEKLINWAETTTTLNHSDALKQFQVLWNEKRYPGLGFTKKLSIMHHLEIMDNYLSRR
;
A
#
# COMPACT_ATOMS: atom_id res chain seq x y z
N MET A 1 -12.78 18.62 23.66
CA MET A 1 -11.84 18.06 22.68
C MET A 1 -12.68 17.13 21.83
N TYR A 2 -12.84 17.44 20.55
CA TYR A 2 -13.61 16.61 19.64
C TYR A 2 -12.79 15.36 19.36
N GLU A 3 -13.22 14.21 19.88
CA GLU A 3 -12.80 12.91 19.35
C GLU A 3 -13.47 12.79 17.98
N GLU A 4 -12.76 13.24 16.94
CA GLU A 4 -13.14 12.91 15.58
C GLU A 4 -12.94 11.41 15.39
N ASN A 5 -13.99 10.74 14.92
CA ASN A 5 -13.96 9.32 14.55
C ASN A 5 -12.73 9.04 13.68
N HIS A 6 -12.12 7.87 13.86
CA HIS A 6 -10.99 7.46 13.04
C HIS A 6 -11.38 7.53 11.55
N PRO A 7 -10.62 8.25 10.70
CA PRO A 7 -11.05 8.64 9.35
C PRO A 7 -11.22 7.48 8.38
N ILE A 8 -10.84 6.28 8.79
CA ILE A 8 -10.94 5.03 8.04
C ILE A 8 -12.09 4.21 8.65
N THR A 9 -11.99 3.86 9.93
CA THR A 9 -12.90 2.87 10.53
C THR A 9 -14.22 3.41 11.05
N GLY A 10 -14.43 4.73 11.08
CA GLY A 10 -15.69 5.35 11.53
C GLY A 10 -16.03 5.18 13.02
N GLU A 11 -15.36 4.27 13.72
CA GLU A 11 -15.40 4.05 15.16
C GLU A 11 -14.03 4.33 15.79
N VAL A 12 -14.03 4.76 17.07
CA VAL A 12 -12.83 4.77 17.90
C VAL A 12 -12.52 3.31 18.28
N LEU A 13 -11.84 2.61 17.39
CA LEU A 13 -11.21 1.35 17.75
C LEU A 13 -9.99 1.68 18.59
N ASP A 14 -9.98 1.26 19.85
CA ASP A 14 -8.81 1.35 20.75
C ASP A 14 -7.76 0.29 20.35
N LEU A 15 -7.33 0.37 19.08
CA LEU A 15 -6.38 -0.51 18.41
C LEU A 15 -5.14 0.28 18.02
N ASN A 16 -4.65 1.12 18.92
CA ASN A 16 -3.38 1.79 18.74
C ASN A 16 -2.25 0.80 19.04
N TYR A 17 -1.57 0.35 17.99
CA TYR A 17 -0.34 -0.40 18.11
C TYR A 17 0.84 0.55 17.91
N ASP A 18 1.78 0.55 18.85
CA ASP A 18 3.12 1.05 18.52
C ASP A 18 3.77 0.11 17.49
N ALA A 19 4.66 0.62 16.65
CA ALA A 19 5.33 -0.18 15.64
C ALA A 19 6.85 -0.01 15.73
N ILE A 20 7.58 -1.10 15.53
CA ILE A 20 9.04 -1.06 15.41
C ILE A 20 9.54 -1.81 14.18
N LEU A 21 10.42 -1.16 13.43
CA LEU A 21 11.19 -1.78 12.36
C LEU A 21 12.38 -2.53 12.98
N MET A 22 12.49 -3.82 12.67
CA MET A 22 13.51 -4.72 13.21
C MET A 22 14.77 -4.75 12.35
N ASN A 23 14.93 -3.84 11.39
CA ASN A 23 16.06 -3.81 10.46
C ASN A 23 17.34 -3.18 11.06
N ASN A 24 17.26 -2.53 12.22
CA ASN A 24 18.39 -1.89 12.88
C ASN A 24 18.42 -2.17 14.40
N ALA A 25 19.40 -2.97 14.84
CA ALA A 25 19.56 -3.35 16.24
C ALA A 25 19.75 -2.15 17.19
N LYS A 26 20.40 -1.06 16.74
CA LYS A 26 20.60 0.14 17.56
C LYS A 26 19.28 0.86 17.80
N ASP A 27 18.43 0.94 16.79
CA ASP A 27 17.11 1.56 16.90
C ASP A 27 16.19 0.71 17.77
N VAL A 28 16.21 -0.61 17.61
CA VAL A 28 15.50 -1.55 18.50
C VAL A 28 15.92 -1.36 19.95
N SER A 29 17.23 -1.31 20.22
CA SER A 29 17.75 -1.10 21.57
C SER A 29 17.32 0.24 22.16
N LYS A 30 17.47 1.31 21.38
CA LYS A 30 17.16 2.69 21.79
C LYS A 30 15.68 2.83 22.14
N ASN A 31 14.80 2.23 21.34
CA ASN A 31 13.36 2.39 21.46
C ASN A 31 12.70 1.32 22.37
N ALA A 32 13.45 0.32 22.87
CA ALA A 32 12.90 -0.73 23.72
C ALA A 32 12.17 -0.22 24.97
N HIS A 33 12.64 0.89 25.55
CA HIS A 33 12.00 1.53 26.72
C HIS A 33 10.65 2.19 26.41
N LEU A 34 10.38 2.50 25.13
CA LEU A 34 9.09 2.98 24.66
C LEU A 34 8.14 1.78 24.50
N LEU A 35 8.63 0.71 23.87
CA LEU A 35 7.86 -0.53 23.69
C LEU A 35 7.40 -1.13 25.02
N SER A 36 8.23 -1.07 26.08
CA SER A 36 7.85 -1.56 27.41
C SER A 36 6.72 -0.78 28.08
N LYS A 37 6.42 0.43 27.58
CA LYS A 37 5.30 1.26 28.06
C LYS A 37 4.06 1.12 27.18
N SER A 38 4.21 0.46 26.04
CA SER A 38 3.12 0.22 25.11
C SER A 38 2.23 -0.90 25.62
N GLU A 39 0.92 -0.75 25.49
CA GLU A 39 -0.01 -1.83 25.74
C GLU A 39 0.12 -2.95 24.70
N LYS A 40 0.32 -2.55 23.43
CA LYS A 40 0.43 -3.44 22.28
C LYS A 40 1.38 -2.84 21.26
N PHE A 41 2.29 -3.64 20.74
CA PHE A 41 3.14 -3.22 19.64
C PHE A 41 3.32 -4.31 18.59
N ILE A 42 3.58 -3.89 17.36
CA ILE A 42 3.92 -4.76 16.24
C ILE A 42 5.42 -4.67 15.94
N ALA A 43 6.01 -5.80 15.58
CA ALA A 43 7.39 -5.88 15.11
C ALA A 43 7.39 -6.18 13.61
N ILE A 44 8.10 -5.37 12.83
CA ILE A 44 8.15 -5.48 11.37
C ILE A 44 9.55 -5.94 10.95
N TYR A 45 9.60 -7.03 10.21
CA TYR A 45 10.84 -7.63 9.70
C TYR A 45 10.88 -7.50 8.18
N SER A 46 11.84 -6.73 7.69
CA SER A 46 12.03 -6.46 6.27
C SER A 46 12.91 -7.51 5.59
N SER A 47 13.79 -8.16 6.36
CA SER A 47 14.72 -9.18 5.87
C SER A 47 14.90 -10.31 6.90
N ARG A 48 15.27 -11.50 6.44
CA ARG A 48 15.50 -12.63 7.36
C ARG A 48 16.60 -12.36 8.39
N ASP A 49 17.58 -11.53 8.04
CA ASP A 49 18.67 -11.15 8.93
C ASP A 49 18.17 -10.31 10.11
N ASP A 50 16.97 -9.72 10.02
CA ASP A 50 16.34 -8.96 11.09
C ASP A 50 15.89 -9.87 12.25
N LEU A 51 15.71 -11.17 12.01
CA LEU A 51 15.35 -12.14 13.06
C LEU A 51 16.38 -12.19 14.20
N LYS A 52 17.64 -11.83 13.95
CA LYS A 52 18.66 -11.71 15.01
C LYS A 52 18.24 -10.74 16.11
N ASN A 53 17.43 -9.74 15.77
CA ASN A 53 16.94 -8.72 16.71
C ASN A 53 15.74 -9.21 17.53
N PHE A 54 15.11 -10.32 17.17
CA PHE A 54 14.03 -10.92 17.97
C PHE A 54 14.54 -11.44 19.32
N ALA A 55 15.76 -11.97 19.38
CA ALA A 55 16.39 -12.41 20.63
C ALA A 55 16.49 -11.26 21.65
N MET A 56 16.75 -10.03 21.18
CA MET A 56 16.83 -8.84 22.03
C MET A 56 15.49 -8.47 22.66
N LEU A 57 14.37 -8.70 21.95
CA LEU A 57 13.04 -8.52 22.51
C LEU A 57 12.81 -9.52 23.64
N LYS A 58 13.16 -10.79 23.42
CA LYS A 58 13.08 -11.85 24.45
C LYS A 58 13.90 -11.54 25.69
N GLU A 59 15.17 -11.13 25.53
CA GLU A 59 16.04 -10.75 26.65
C GLU A 59 15.45 -9.63 27.50
N LYS A 60 14.68 -8.72 26.87
CA LYS A 60 14.00 -7.61 27.53
C LYS A 60 12.56 -7.94 27.96
N SER A 61 12.13 -9.19 27.80
CA SER A 61 10.74 -9.62 28.06
C SER A 61 9.69 -8.79 27.29
N LEU A 62 10.03 -8.34 26.09
CA LEU A 62 9.12 -7.64 25.18
C LEU A 62 8.54 -8.66 24.19
N VAL A 63 7.21 -8.70 24.12
CA VAL A 63 6.49 -9.63 23.23
C VAL A 63 5.62 -8.82 22.26
N PRO A 64 5.92 -8.84 20.95
CA PRO A 64 5.07 -8.20 19.96
C PRO A 64 3.70 -8.88 19.92
N SER A 65 2.65 -8.09 19.73
CA SER A 65 1.31 -8.64 19.49
C SER A 65 1.20 -9.33 18.13
N ILE A 66 1.90 -8.80 17.10
CA ILE A 66 1.97 -9.37 15.75
C ILE A 66 3.38 -9.14 15.21
N ASN A 67 3.96 -10.16 14.56
CA ASN A 67 5.21 -10.07 13.82
C ASN A 67 4.91 -9.99 12.33
N PHE A 68 5.03 -8.81 11.74
CA PHE A 68 4.82 -8.57 10.33
C PHE A 68 6.09 -8.91 9.52
N VAL A 69 5.94 -9.70 8.46
CA VAL A 69 7.08 -10.26 7.70
C VAL A 69 6.90 -10.09 6.19
N LYS A 70 7.96 -9.68 5.49
CA LYS A 70 7.89 -9.31 4.06
C LYS A 70 7.82 -10.49 3.06
N ASP A 71 8.09 -11.73 3.50
CA ASP A 71 7.97 -12.91 2.63
C ASP A 71 7.84 -14.22 3.44
N GLY A 72 6.69 -14.87 3.30
CA GLY A 72 6.06 -15.67 4.34
C GLY A 72 6.76 -16.97 4.72
N HIS A 73 7.26 -17.77 3.78
CA HIS A 73 7.44 -19.20 4.10
C HIS A 73 8.55 -19.51 5.11
N ARG A 74 9.67 -18.76 5.13
CA ARG A 74 10.78 -19.02 6.07
C ARG A 74 10.62 -18.30 7.41
N PHE A 75 10.07 -17.09 7.41
CA PHE A 75 9.72 -16.40 8.64
C PHE A 75 8.62 -17.15 9.40
N SER A 76 7.63 -17.65 8.66
CA SER A 76 6.50 -18.34 9.27
C SER A 76 6.91 -19.61 10.00
N ARG A 77 7.93 -20.33 9.51
CA ARG A 77 8.47 -21.47 10.24
C ARG A 77 9.07 -21.08 11.59
N PHE A 78 9.88 -20.03 11.63
CA PHE A 78 10.52 -19.55 12.87
C PHE A 78 9.45 -19.10 13.88
N PHE A 79 8.58 -18.18 13.48
CA PHE A 79 7.57 -17.63 14.40
C PHE A 79 6.51 -18.64 14.83
N ARG A 80 6.15 -19.61 13.99
CA ARG A 80 5.28 -20.73 14.42
C ARG A 80 5.94 -21.61 15.48
N GLN A 81 7.24 -21.87 15.39
CA GLN A 81 7.99 -22.61 16.43
C GLN A 81 8.08 -21.82 17.74
N GLU A 82 8.11 -20.49 17.62
CA GLU A 82 8.13 -19.56 18.76
C GLU A 82 6.73 -19.22 19.28
N HIS A 83 5.69 -19.87 18.74
CA HIS A 83 4.29 -19.64 19.08
C HIS A 83 3.91 -18.15 19.01
N GLN A 84 4.39 -17.46 17.98
CA GLN A 84 4.15 -16.05 17.74
C GLN A 84 3.13 -15.83 16.63
N GLU A 85 2.31 -14.79 16.80
CA GLU A 85 1.39 -14.33 15.77
C GLU A 85 2.11 -13.63 14.62
N ILE A 86 1.61 -13.85 13.40
CA ILE A 86 2.28 -13.45 12.17
C ILE A 86 1.34 -12.65 11.27
N GLY A 87 1.81 -11.48 10.86
CA GLY A 87 1.19 -10.67 9.82
C GLY A 87 1.98 -10.76 8.51
N LEU A 88 1.29 -10.81 7.38
CA LEU A 88 1.93 -10.77 6.07
C LEU A 88 2.17 -9.32 5.65
N ILE A 89 3.39 -9.00 5.22
CA ILE A 89 3.67 -7.81 4.41
C ILE A 89 4.04 -8.26 3.01
N ARG A 90 3.40 -7.70 2.00
CA ARG A 90 3.75 -7.97 0.60
C ARG A 90 3.67 -6.69 -0.21
N ASP A 91 4.80 -6.28 -0.80
CA ASP A 91 4.77 -5.25 -1.82
C ASP A 91 4.34 -5.88 -3.14
N ALA A 92 3.09 -5.64 -3.51
CA ALA A 92 2.49 -6.22 -4.70
C ALA A 92 2.66 -5.33 -5.95
N PHE A 93 3.22 -4.12 -5.78
CA PHE A 93 3.42 -3.20 -6.89
C PHE A 93 4.68 -3.56 -7.68
N ASP A 94 4.49 -4.36 -8.74
CA ASP A 94 5.55 -4.63 -9.70
C ASP A 94 5.89 -3.37 -10.52
N LYS A 95 6.97 -2.71 -10.10
CA LYS A 95 7.45 -1.42 -10.59
C LYS A 95 8.29 -1.59 -11.85
N GLN A 96 7.85 -0.95 -12.92
CA GLN A 96 8.58 -0.90 -14.19
C GLN A 96 9.66 0.19 -14.19
N LYS A 97 10.70 -0.03 -15.00
CA LYS A 97 11.82 0.92 -15.13
C LYS A 97 11.39 2.23 -15.78
N ARG A 98 10.48 2.17 -16.76
CA ARG A 98 9.94 3.34 -17.46
C ARG A 98 8.42 3.31 -17.43
N ASN A 99 7.81 4.49 -17.38
CA ASN A 99 6.35 4.60 -17.37
C ASN A 99 5.69 4.06 -18.65
N VAL A 100 6.39 4.11 -19.80
CA VAL A 100 5.90 3.55 -21.06
C VAL A 100 5.72 2.03 -21.01
N ASP A 101 6.54 1.34 -20.21
CA ASP A 101 6.54 -0.13 -20.14
C ASP A 101 5.27 -0.66 -19.46
N TYR A 102 4.54 0.18 -18.70
CA TYR A 102 3.23 -0.20 -18.16
C TYR A 102 2.12 -0.31 -19.22
N ALA A 103 2.34 0.17 -20.45
CA ALA A 103 1.35 0.08 -21.51
C ALA A 103 1.20 -1.36 -22.04
N ASP A 104 2.27 -2.15 -22.01
CA ASP A 104 2.28 -3.54 -22.48
C ASP A 104 1.39 -4.46 -21.61
N GLU A 105 1.32 -4.17 -20.31
CA GLU A 105 0.48 -4.89 -19.34
C GLU A 105 -0.40 -3.91 -18.55
N SER A 106 -1.27 -3.20 -19.28
CA SER A 106 -2.12 -2.15 -18.70
C SER A 106 -3.12 -2.62 -17.63
N ASP A 107 -3.37 -3.92 -17.48
CA ASP A 107 -4.27 -4.49 -16.49
C ASP A 107 -3.72 -5.81 -15.93
N LYS A 108 -3.29 -5.81 -14.67
CA LYS A 108 -2.63 -6.97 -14.06
C LYS A 108 -3.15 -7.27 -12.67
N PHE A 109 -2.89 -8.51 -12.23
CA PHE A 109 -3.10 -8.92 -10.86
C PHE A 109 -2.31 -8.01 -9.91
N PHE A 110 -2.92 -7.63 -8.79
CA PHE A 110 -2.27 -6.87 -7.72
C PHE A 110 -2.13 -7.74 -6.47
N SER A 111 -3.23 -8.05 -5.78
CA SER A 111 -3.18 -8.88 -4.57
C SER A 111 -4.51 -9.60 -4.31
N ASP A 112 -4.42 -10.75 -3.65
CA ASP A 112 -5.52 -11.50 -3.05
C ASP A 112 -5.25 -11.82 -1.57
N ASP A 113 -4.25 -11.17 -0.96
CA ASP A 113 -3.84 -11.43 0.42
C ASP A 113 -5.02 -11.20 1.39
N HIS A 114 -5.87 -10.20 1.16
CA HIS A 114 -7.05 -9.91 1.98
C HIS A 114 -8.12 -11.02 1.94
N LEU A 115 -8.05 -11.92 0.96
CA LEU A 115 -8.91 -13.09 0.85
C LEU A 115 -8.31 -14.29 1.58
N TYR A 116 -7.01 -14.56 1.40
CA TYR A 116 -6.42 -15.85 1.75
C TYR A 116 -5.44 -15.83 2.93
N TYR A 117 -5.10 -14.68 3.51
CA TYR A 117 -4.08 -14.61 4.57
C TYR A 117 -4.36 -15.58 5.75
N ARG A 118 -5.63 -15.78 6.12
CA ARG A 118 -6.01 -16.71 7.20
C ARG A 118 -5.78 -18.17 6.83
N ASP A 119 -6.10 -18.55 5.59
CA ASP A 119 -5.91 -19.91 5.08
C ASP A 119 -4.42 -20.26 4.98
N GLU A 120 -3.58 -19.26 4.78
CA GLU A 120 -2.11 -19.38 4.81
C GLU A 120 -1.52 -19.37 6.24
N GLY A 121 -2.36 -19.21 7.26
CA GLY A 121 -1.98 -19.24 8.67
C GLY A 121 -1.45 -17.91 9.23
N TYR A 122 -1.81 -16.78 8.60
CA TYR A 122 -1.56 -15.44 9.12
C TYR A 122 -2.78 -14.91 9.88
N VAL A 123 -2.55 -14.02 10.85
CA VAL A 123 -3.63 -13.31 11.58
C VAL A 123 -3.87 -11.90 11.10
N ALA A 124 -2.97 -11.37 10.26
CA ALA A 124 -3.10 -10.06 9.63
C ALA A 124 -2.42 -10.05 8.25
N PHE A 125 -2.79 -9.07 7.43
CA PHE A 125 -2.14 -8.75 6.16
C PHE A 125 -1.87 -7.24 6.09
N SER A 126 -1.02 -6.84 5.16
CA SER A 126 -0.77 -5.43 4.85
C SER A 126 -1.36 -5.06 3.50
N ASP A 127 -1.85 -3.84 3.38
CA ASP A 127 -2.13 -3.24 2.09
C ASP A 127 -0.98 -2.30 1.66
N TYR A 128 -0.12 -2.78 0.77
CA TYR A 128 1.04 -2.02 0.27
C TYR A 128 0.65 -1.24 -0.98
N SER A 129 0.58 0.10 -0.89
CA SER A 129 0.07 0.94 -1.98
C SER A 129 1.03 1.04 -3.18
N ILE A 130 0.56 1.68 -4.26
CA ILE A 130 1.21 1.87 -5.59
C ILE A 130 2.54 2.68 -5.59
N VAL A 131 3.14 2.89 -4.41
CA VAL A 131 4.43 3.57 -4.24
C VAL A 131 5.58 2.57 -4.35
N GLY A 132 5.36 1.34 -3.88
CA GLY A 132 6.39 0.33 -3.67
C GLY A 132 7.33 0.64 -2.50
N ASP A 133 8.21 -0.30 -2.17
CA ASP A 133 9.19 -0.26 -1.08
C ASP A 133 10.47 0.54 -1.42
N HIS A 134 10.81 0.68 -2.70
CA HIS A 134 12.03 1.32 -3.17
C HIS A 134 11.89 2.83 -3.22
N TYR A 135 12.57 3.50 -2.30
CA TYR A 135 12.82 4.93 -2.33
C TYR A 135 13.94 5.28 -3.33
N LEU A 136 13.74 6.34 -4.10
CA LEU A 136 14.73 6.90 -5.04
C LEU A 136 14.92 8.37 -4.71
N ASP A 137 16.16 8.78 -4.43
CA ASP A 137 16.51 10.16 -4.06
C ASP A 137 16.30 11.19 -5.17
N ASN A 138 16.28 10.74 -6.43
CA ASN A 138 16.17 11.62 -7.59
C ASN A 138 14.98 11.23 -8.47
N GLY A 139 14.09 12.20 -8.70
CA GLY A 139 13.08 12.12 -9.74
C GLY A 139 13.65 12.60 -11.08
N PHE A 140 13.46 11.81 -12.13
CA PHE A 140 13.67 12.28 -13.51
C PHE A 140 12.34 12.80 -14.05
N ALA A 141 12.37 13.81 -14.92
CA ALA A 141 11.20 14.21 -15.68
C ALA A 141 10.79 13.02 -16.56
N PRO A 142 9.62 12.39 -16.31
CA PRO A 142 9.27 11.17 -16.99
C PRO A 142 8.88 11.49 -18.44
N VAL A 143 9.31 10.62 -19.35
CA VAL A 143 8.95 10.71 -20.78
C VAL A 143 7.45 10.46 -20.99
N ALA A 144 6.86 9.59 -20.18
CA ALA A 144 5.43 9.28 -20.16
C ALA A 144 4.80 9.54 -18.79
N VAL A 145 3.53 9.94 -18.76
CA VAL A 145 2.74 9.99 -17.54
C VAL A 145 1.97 8.68 -17.40
N ALA A 146 2.03 8.06 -16.23
CA ALA A 146 1.22 6.89 -15.90
C ALA A 146 0.39 7.17 -14.64
N ILE A 147 -0.90 6.88 -14.70
CA ILE A 147 -1.81 6.89 -13.55
C ILE A 147 -2.10 5.44 -13.21
N HIS A 148 -1.91 5.05 -11.95
CA HIS A 148 -2.11 3.68 -11.50
C HIS A 148 -3.32 3.64 -10.57
N ILE A 149 -4.25 2.73 -10.86
CA ILE A 149 -5.49 2.59 -10.09
C ILE A 149 -5.67 1.12 -9.72
N VAL A 150 -5.62 0.85 -8.42
CA VAL A 150 -5.98 -0.46 -7.87
C VAL A 150 -7.50 -0.55 -7.81
N TYR A 151 -8.08 -1.72 -8.11
CA TYR A 151 -9.52 -1.93 -8.11
C TYR A 151 -9.85 -3.41 -7.81
N PHE A 152 -11.02 -3.67 -7.26
CA PHE A 152 -11.58 -5.02 -7.10
C PHE A 152 -12.21 -5.52 -8.40
N ASP A 153 -11.85 -6.73 -8.81
CA ASP A 153 -12.54 -7.43 -9.89
C ASP A 153 -13.84 -8.10 -9.42
N SER A 154 -14.47 -8.91 -10.28
CA SER A 154 -15.73 -9.59 -9.98
C SER A 154 -15.63 -10.67 -8.89
N ASN A 155 -14.41 -11.09 -8.53
CA ASN A 155 -14.14 -12.08 -7.48
C ASN A 155 -13.54 -11.43 -6.23
N ASP A 156 -13.66 -10.10 -6.10
CA ASP A 156 -13.05 -9.30 -5.05
C ASP A 156 -11.51 -9.44 -4.97
N VAL A 157 -10.86 -9.83 -6.07
CA VAL A 157 -9.39 -9.81 -6.16
C VAL A 157 -8.94 -8.41 -6.52
N LEU A 158 -7.88 -7.91 -5.87
CA LEU A 158 -7.29 -6.62 -6.24
C LEU A 158 -6.49 -6.79 -7.52
N ARG A 159 -6.80 -5.93 -8.47
CA ARG A 159 -6.09 -5.74 -9.73
C ARG A 159 -5.59 -4.30 -9.82
N ILE A 160 -4.63 -4.06 -10.69
CA ILE A 160 -4.12 -2.71 -10.96
C ILE A 160 -4.21 -2.43 -12.44
N LYS A 161 -4.81 -1.28 -12.76
CA LYS A 161 -4.87 -0.74 -14.12
C LYS A 161 -3.88 0.43 -14.25
N HIS A 162 -3.09 0.42 -15.31
CA HIS A 162 -2.12 1.46 -15.64
C HIS A 162 -2.61 2.26 -16.85
N PHE A 163 -2.89 3.55 -16.63
CA PHE A 163 -3.27 4.48 -17.68
C PHE A 163 -2.06 5.30 -18.09
N VAL A 164 -1.43 4.93 -19.21
CA VAL A 164 -0.23 5.58 -19.73
C VAL A 164 -0.60 6.60 -20.81
N SER A 165 0.08 7.74 -20.86
CA SER A 165 -0.02 8.72 -21.96
C SER A 165 0.38 8.11 -23.31
N GLU A 166 0.03 8.75 -24.42
CA GLU A 166 0.33 8.30 -25.78
C GLU A 166 1.55 9.02 -26.37
N SER A 167 1.66 10.33 -26.15
CA SER A 167 2.66 11.20 -26.80
C SER A 167 4.06 11.13 -26.15
N ASN A 168 4.68 9.94 -26.11
CA ASN A 168 5.86 9.64 -25.29
C ASN A 168 7.22 9.73 -26.01
N ASP A 169 7.36 10.58 -27.04
CA ASP A 169 8.62 10.70 -27.80
C ASP A 169 9.71 11.46 -27.03
N ASP A 170 9.31 12.42 -26.18
CA ASP A 170 10.21 13.22 -25.34
C ASP A 170 9.60 13.45 -23.94
N ASN A 171 10.18 14.33 -23.10
CA ASN A 171 9.65 14.67 -21.77
C ASN A 171 8.91 16.02 -21.73
N SER A 172 8.59 16.60 -22.89
CA SER A 172 7.84 17.84 -23.00
C SER A 172 6.36 17.63 -22.68
N ASP A 173 5.63 18.73 -22.48
CA ASP A 173 4.18 18.77 -22.24
C ASP A 173 3.63 17.71 -21.25
N PRO A 174 4.09 17.71 -19.98
CA PRO A 174 3.56 16.80 -18.97
C PRO A 174 2.06 16.99 -18.71
N ALA A 175 1.52 18.18 -18.98
CA ALA A 175 0.09 18.46 -18.81
C ALA A 175 -0.76 17.78 -19.89
N GLY A 176 -0.34 17.84 -21.16
CA GLY A 176 -0.97 17.11 -22.27
C GLY A 176 -0.93 15.60 -22.06
N LYS A 177 0.22 15.05 -21.68
CA LYS A 177 0.37 13.63 -21.33
C LYS A 177 -0.52 13.19 -20.18
N PHE A 178 -0.58 14.01 -19.12
CA PHE A 178 -1.51 13.76 -18.02
C PHE A 178 -2.96 13.73 -18.52
N ARG A 179 -3.35 14.66 -19.39
CA ARG A 179 -4.70 14.68 -19.97
C ARG A 179 -5.00 13.40 -20.75
N GLU A 180 -4.08 12.92 -21.58
CA GLU A 180 -4.23 11.65 -22.32
C GLU A 180 -4.44 10.45 -21.38
N ALA A 181 -3.61 10.34 -20.34
CA ALA A 181 -3.75 9.28 -19.34
C ALA A 181 -5.07 9.41 -18.54
N LEU A 182 -5.45 10.63 -18.18
CA LEU A 182 -6.67 10.92 -17.44
C LEU A 182 -7.93 10.60 -18.25
N GLU A 183 -7.94 10.89 -19.55
CA GLU A 183 -9.05 10.54 -20.45
C GLU A 183 -9.36 9.03 -20.38
N LYS A 184 -8.31 8.20 -20.48
CA LYS A 184 -8.43 6.75 -20.37
C LYS A 184 -8.96 6.30 -19.01
N LEU A 185 -8.49 6.95 -17.93
CA LEU A 185 -8.99 6.69 -16.58
C LEU A 185 -10.48 7.01 -16.45
N ILE A 186 -10.94 8.19 -16.90
CA ILE A 186 -12.35 8.58 -16.79
C ILE A 186 -13.24 7.63 -17.58
N ASN A 187 -12.86 7.30 -18.81
CA ASN A 187 -13.62 6.35 -19.64
C ASN A 187 -13.74 4.96 -18.97
N TRP A 188 -12.67 4.48 -18.33
CA TRP A 188 -12.73 3.23 -17.58
C TRP A 188 -13.57 3.35 -16.30
N ALA A 189 -13.45 4.45 -15.56
CA ALA A 189 -14.16 4.67 -14.31
C ALA A 189 -15.69 4.67 -14.49
N GLU A 190 -16.21 5.08 -15.65
CA GLU A 190 -17.64 4.98 -15.98
C GLU A 190 -18.16 3.54 -16.09
N THR A 191 -17.27 2.57 -16.27
CA THR A 191 -17.59 1.14 -16.43
C THR A 191 -17.37 0.32 -15.16
N THR A 192 -16.81 0.93 -14.11
CA THR A 192 -16.45 0.20 -12.89
C THR A 192 -17.64 -0.05 -11.97
N THR A 193 -17.48 -0.98 -11.03
CA THR A 193 -18.54 -1.31 -10.06
C THR A 193 -18.54 -0.31 -8.90
N THR A 194 -19.65 -0.24 -8.18
CA THR A 194 -19.79 0.65 -7.01
C THR A 194 -18.81 0.34 -5.88
N LEU A 195 -18.23 -0.87 -5.85
CA LEU A 195 -17.17 -1.25 -4.92
C LEU A 195 -15.89 -0.44 -5.15
N ASN A 196 -15.67 0.00 -6.39
CA ASN A 196 -14.50 0.78 -6.80
C ASN A 196 -14.80 2.29 -6.89
N HIS A 197 -15.95 2.76 -6.41
CA HIS A 197 -16.21 4.19 -6.34
C HIS A 197 -15.47 4.82 -5.18
N SER A 198 -14.92 6.02 -5.39
CA SER A 198 -14.12 6.71 -4.38
C SER A 198 -14.12 8.22 -4.63
N ASP A 199 -13.85 9.04 -3.61
CA ASP A 199 -13.78 10.49 -3.80
C ASP A 199 -12.54 10.91 -4.57
N ALA A 200 -11.46 10.10 -4.55
CA ALA A 200 -10.33 10.31 -5.43
C ALA A 200 -10.70 10.19 -6.93
N LEU A 201 -11.55 9.24 -7.32
CA LEU A 201 -12.03 9.16 -8.72
C LEU A 201 -12.90 10.37 -9.09
N LYS A 202 -13.74 10.86 -8.18
CA LYS A 202 -14.50 12.10 -8.40
C LYS A 202 -13.56 13.30 -8.59
N GLN A 203 -12.47 13.37 -7.81
CA GLN A 203 -11.46 14.43 -7.98
C GLN A 203 -10.74 14.32 -9.34
N PHE A 204 -10.42 13.12 -9.82
CA PHE A 204 -9.94 12.93 -11.19
C PHE A 204 -10.93 13.43 -12.24
N GLN A 205 -12.23 13.18 -12.05
CA GLN A 205 -13.27 13.67 -12.96
C GLN A 205 -13.38 15.21 -12.94
N VAL A 206 -13.22 15.84 -11.78
CA VAL A 206 -13.14 17.31 -11.68
C VAL A 206 -11.93 17.85 -12.46
N LEU A 207 -10.75 17.26 -12.28
CA LEU A 207 -9.54 17.64 -13.02
C LEU A 207 -9.71 17.52 -14.54
N TRP A 208 -10.41 16.47 -14.98
CA TRP A 208 -10.73 16.24 -16.39
C TRP A 208 -11.63 17.36 -16.94
N ASN A 209 -12.74 17.63 -16.25
CA ASN A 209 -13.72 18.66 -16.65
C ASN A 209 -13.11 20.07 -16.67
N GLU A 210 -12.25 20.37 -15.69
CA GLU A 210 -11.54 21.66 -15.58
C GLU A 210 -10.33 21.76 -16.53
N LYS A 211 -9.95 20.67 -17.20
CA LYS A 211 -8.72 20.57 -18.02
C LYS A 211 -7.47 21.01 -17.24
N ARG A 212 -7.42 20.66 -15.94
CA ARG A 212 -6.38 21.13 -15.02
C ARG A 212 -5.38 20.02 -14.72
N TYR A 213 -4.09 20.34 -14.87
CA TYR A 213 -3.00 19.48 -14.45
C TYR A 213 -2.52 19.86 -13.04
N PRO A 214 -2.68 18.97 -12.03
CA PRO A 214 -2.32 19.28 -10.64
C PRO A 214 -0.87 18.92 -10.28
N GLY A 215 -0.10 18.37 -11.22
CA GLY A 215 1.23 17.82 -10.97
C GLY A 215 1.22 16.32 -10.64
N LEU A 216 2.36 15.66 -10.87
CA LEU A 216 2.54 14.22 -10.63
C LEU A 216 2.37 13.82 -9.16
N GLY A 217 2.82 14.66 -8.23
CA GLY A 217 2.68 14.41 -6.79
C GLY A 217 1.22 14.34 -6.36
N PHE A 218 0.39 15.27 -6.84
CA PHE A 218 -1.05 15.26 -6.56
C PHE A 218 -1.75 14.08 -7.25
N THR A 219 -1.35 13.76 -8.48
CA THR A 219 -1.85 12.58 -9.21
C THR A 219 -1.60 11.30 -8.41
N LYS A 220 -0.38 11.11 -7.91
CA LYS A 220 -0.02 9.97 -7.06
C LYS A 220 -0.77 9.96 -5.73
N LYS A 221 -0.97 11.13 -5.13
CA LYS A 221 -1.80 11.28 -3.92
C LYS A 221 -3.22 10.74 -4.16
N LEU A 222 -3.85 11.10 -5.29
CA LEU A 222 -5.19 10.61 -5.61
C LEU A 222 -5.22 9.10 -5.84
N SER A 223 -4.21 8.53 -6.52
CA SER A 223 -4.12 7.08 -6.67
C SER A 223 -3.99 6.33 -5.34
N ILE A 224 -3.20 6.86 -4.39
CA ILE A 224 -3.08 6.29 -3.04
C ILE A 224 -4.39 6.44 -2.27
N MET A 225 -4.99 7.63 -2.31
CA MET A 225 -6.28 7.92 -1.67
C MET A 225 -7.36 6.95 -2.17
N HIS A 226 -7.46 6.77 -3.49
CA HIS A 226 -8.39 5.82 -4.10
C HIS A 226 -8.23 4.41 -3.52
N HIS A 227 -7.00 3.92 -3.48
CA HIS A 227 -6.71 2.58 -2.97
C HIS A 227 -7.16 2.40 -1.52
N LEU A 228 -6.83 3.37 -0.66
CA LEU A 228 -7.24 3.35 0.75
C LEU A 228 -8.77 3.41 0.91
N GLU A 229 -9.45 4.22 0.10
CA GLU A 229 -10.91 4.35 0.13
C GLU A 229 -11.63 3.05 -0.28
N ILE A 230 -11.19 2.38 -1.34
CA ILE A 230 -11.84 1.13 -1.77
C ILE A 230 -11.57 0.00 -0.77
N MET A 231 -10.38 -0.04 -0.18
CA MET A 231 -10.03 -1.02 0.85
C MET A 231 -10.83 -0.80 2.12
N ASP A 232 -10.99 0.46 2.55
CA ASP A 232 -11.83 0.79 3.69
C ASP A 232 -13.29 0.40 3.46
N ASN A 233 -13.85 0.75 2.29
CA ASN A 233 -15.19 0.37 1.90
C ASN A 233 -15.39 -1.15 1.88
N TYR A 234 -14.37 -1.90 1.48
CA TYR A 234 -14.40 -3.36 1.45
C TYR A 234 -14.35 -3.95 2.88
N LEU A 235 -13.41 -3.48 3.70
CA LEU A 235 -13.20 -3.99 5.07
C LEU A 235 -14.37 -3.65 6.00
N SER A 236 -14.97 -2.47 5.86
CA SER A 236 -16.11 -2.01 6.67
C SER A 236 -17.42 -2.75 6.40
N ARG A 237 -17.49 -3.55 5.33
CA ARG A 237 -18.66 -4.37 4.98
C ARG A 237 -18.61 -5.79 5.53
N ARG A 238 -17.50 -6.18 6.17
CA ARG A 238 -17.27 -7.51 6.75
C ARG A 238 -17.47 -7.49 8.26
#